data_AF-A0A848P175-F1
#
_entry.id   AF-A0A848P175-F1
#
_cell.length_a   1.000
_cell.length_b   1.000
_cell.length_c   1.000
_cell.angle_alpha   90.00
_cell.angle_beta   90.00
_cell.angle_gamma   90.00
#
_symmetry.space_group_name_H-M   'P 1'
#
loop_
_entity.id
_entity.type
_entity.pdbx_description
1 polymer ?
#
loop_
_entity_poly.entity_id
_entity_poly.type
_entity_poly.pdbx_seq_one_letter_code
_entity_poly.pdbx_strand_id
1 'polypeptide(L)'
;MAFVILKKAFIAMKKSRLSTSDFAGLPKALGASLAAAALAASLLAGCGGGDSSATANPSGTAVDAGKTITQPVTAATPPDQPYVDPNVYGTGPNDALAADPGESAAITHHTVSIGGKSIAYTATAGHLTTIDPVTSKANASMFYVAYTQDNPDPSKPRPVTFFYNGGPGSSSVFLLLGSFGPKRLQSSFPNFTPPAPYKLPDNPDSLLDRSDLVFINPVGTGYSAAISPAVNKNFWGVDQDAHSIDRFIQRYLTKYSRWNSPKFLFGESYGTARSAVVSWVLHEDGIELNGITLQSSILDYSNALSAVGIFPTLAADAWYWKKTTVNPPPADLDSYMVQARNYADNTLTPLAQAPNPQDGGLVNVRLNLNLQAAQTMGSYIGTDPISLIQTFGNPAALGNVPSQNNNPPYTFFLTLNPGIQIGQYDGRANYTGQGIAPFILPNSGSNDPSISNIGGAYTVLWNSYLNTQLKYTSTSSFVDLNDAVFNNWDFSHIDPTGANKGGGNTLYTAGDLASTMSLNPDLKVLQASGYFDAVTPFHQTELTLAQMPLDPTIKAKNLTIKNYPSGHMIYLNDASRTALKGDLASFYDGVMADRPALKRVQGLQRLPEGVKK
;
A
#
# COMPACT_ATOMS: atom_id res chain seq x y z
N MET A 1 41.48 -19.83 9.83
CA MET A 1 40.90 -21.07 10.40
C MET A 1 40.41 -20.93 11.85
N ALA A 2 41.12 -20.22 12.75
CA ALA A 2 40.75 -20.09 14.17
C ALA A 2 39.31 -19.56 14.44
N PHE A 3 38.78 -18.66 13.61
CA PHE A 3 37.48 -18.01 13.82
C PHE A 3 36.26 -18.96 13.75
N VAL A 4 36.41 -20.15 13.17
CA VAL A 4 35.33 -21.17 13.08
C VAL A 4 35.10 -21.87 14.42
N ILE A 5 36.12 -21.95 15.28
CA ILE A 5 36.08 -22.68 16.56
C ILE A 5 35.30 -21.86 17.61
N LEU A 6 35.58 -20.56 17.74
CA LEU A 6 34.82 -19.65 18.63
C LEU A 6 33.32 -19.64 18.29
N LYS A 7 32.97 -19.63 17.00
CA LYS A 7 31.58 -19.56 16.56
C LYS A 7 30.77 -20.81 16.94
N LYS A 8 31.40 -21.99 17.08
CA LYS A 8 30.73 -23.20 17.59
C LYS A 8 30.57 -23.18 19.12
N ALA A 9 31.55 -22.67 19.87
CA ALA A 9 31.46 -22.57 21.33
C ALA A 9 30.28 -21.68 21.79
N PHE A 10 30.08 -20.53 21.15
CA PHE A 10 29.00 -19.60 21.49
C PHE A 10 27.59 -20.14 21.19
N ILE A 11 27.48 -21.05 20.20
CA ILE A 11 26.21 -21.72 19.85
C ILE A 11 25.87 -22.84 20.86
N ALA A 12 26.87 -23.49 21.48
CA ALA A 12 26.65 -24.51 22.49
C ALA A 12 26.10 -23.95 23.81
N MET A 13 26.61 -22.80 24.26
CA MET A 13 26.22 -22.20 25.55
C MET A 13 24.77 -21.71 25.62
N LYS A 14 24.11 -21.46 24.49
CA LYS A 14 22.73 -20.91 24.45
C LYS A 14 21.62 -21.98 24.44
N LYS A 15 21.94 -23.25 24.77
CA LYS A 15 21.01 -24.39 24.59
C LYS A 15 20.74 -25.29 25.82
N SER A 16 21.24 -24.95 27.01
CA SER A 16 20.95 -25.66 28.26
C SER A 16 20.07 -24.83 29.22
N ARG A 17 18.88 -25.35 29.55
CA ARG A 17 18.10 -24.95 30.76
C ARG A 17 18.59 -25.76 31.98
N LEU A 18 18.00 -25.50 33.16
CA LEU A 18 18.36 -26.00 34.51
C LEU A 18 19.52 -25.19 35.15
N SER A 19 19.55 -24.91 36.46
CA SER A 19 18.56 -25.10 37.56
C SER A 19 18.69 -23.95 38.57
N THR A 20 17.60 -23.54 39.24
CA THR A 20 17.64 -22.59 40.37
C THR A 20 17.87 -23.32 41.69
N SER A 21 19.05 -23.91 41.86
CA SER A 21 19.39 -24.70 43.05
C SER A 21 20.92 -24.81 43.22
N ASP A 22 21.55 -23.75 43.74
CA ASP A 22 22.74 -23.83 44.60
C ASP A 22 23.19 -22.41 45.03
N PHE A 23 23.03 -22.11 46.33
CA PHE A 23 23.98 -21.44 47.22
C PHE A 23 23.26 -20.98 48.49
N ALA A 24 23.35 -21.78 49.55
CA ALA A 24 22.91 -21.39 50.89
C ALA A 24 24.07 -20.72 51.65
N GLY A 25 23.84 -19.52 52.18
CA GLY A 25 24.83 -18.76 52.95
C GLY A 25 24.19 -17.61 53.72
N LEU A 26 23.91 -17.82 55.01
CA LEU A 26 23.40 -16.81 55.95
C LEU A 26 24.58 -15.99 56.56
N PRO A 27 24.36 -14.82 57.24
CA PRO A 27 23.12 -14.43 57.91
C PRO A 27 22.55 -13.01 57.68
N LYS A 28 21.22 -12.97 57.76
CA LYS A 28 20.29 -11.89 58.19
C LYS A 28 20.86 -10.53 58.64
N ALA A 29 20.26 -9.47 58.09
CA ALA A 29 19.85 -8.27 58.83
C ALA A 29 18.38 -7.92 58.52
N LEU A 30 17.78 -6.99 59.26
CA LEU A 30 16.35 -6.63 59.28
C LEU A 30 15.88 -5.96 57.96
N GLY A 31 14.59 -5.94 57.57
CA GLY A 31 13.37 -6.55 58.15
C GLY A 31 12.09 -5.72 57.87
N ALA A 32 10.94 -6.38 57.60
CA ALA A 32 9.59 -5.80 57.33
C ALA A 32 9.47 -4.90 56.06
N SER A 33 8.32 -4.68 55.41
CA SER A 33 6.96 -5.30 55.45
C SER A 33 6.38 -5.26 54.02
N LEU A 34 5.81 -6.32 53.44
CA LEU A 34 4.45 -6.87 53.64
C LEU A 34 3.31 -5.96 53.12
N ALA A 35 2.35 -6.54 52.38
CA ALA A 35 1.37 -5.84 51.55
C ALA A 35 -0.08 -5.87 52.10
N ALA A 36 -0.89 -4.91 51.64
CA ALA A 36 -2.35 -4.78 51.86
C ALA A 36 -2.90 -3.74 50.86
N ALA A 37 -4.15 -3.74 50.39
CA ALA A 37 -5.24 -4.72 50.43
C ALA A 37 -6.17 -4.49 49.21
N ALA A 38 -7.29 -5.22 49.11
CA ALA A 38 -8.25 -5.11 48.00
C ALA A 38 -9.69 -4.88 48.48
N LEU A 39 -10.56 -4.53 47.52
CA LEU A 39 -12.03 -4.67 47.52
C LEU A 39 -12.89 -3.78 48.46
N ALA A 40 -13.94 -3.18 47.87
CA ALA A 40 -15.15 -2.72 48.54
C ALA A 40 -16.35 -2.74 47.57
N ALA A 41 -17.55 -2.85 48.13
CA ALA A 41 -18.87 -2.80 47.47
C ALA A 41 -19.91 -2.38 48.56
N SER A 42 -21.20 -2.14 48.34
CA SER A 42 -22.16 -2.43 47.26
C SER A 42 -23.25 -1.30 47.27
N LEU A 43 -24.46 -1.30 46.70
CA LEU A 43 -25.29 -2.10 45.75
C LEU A 43 -26.50 -1.19 45.38
N LEU A 44 -27.23 -1.42 44.28
CA LEU A 44 -28.71 -1.33 44.20
C LEU A 44 -29.26 -1.74 42.82
N ALA A 45 -30.56 -2.03 42.73
CA ALA A 45 -31.23 -2.63 41.57
C ALA A 45 -32.60 -1.98 41.26
N GLY A 46 -33.14 -2.26 40.08
CA GLY A 46 -34.51 -1.90 39.68
C GLY A 46 -34.98 -2.71 38.47
N CYS A 47 -36.18 -3.28 38.53
CA CYS A 47 -36.77 -4.13 37.48
C CYS A 47 -38.23 -3.73 37.21
N GLY A 48 -38.71 -4.01 35.99
CA GLY A 48 -40.10 -3.81 35.53
C GLY A 48 -40.14 -3.29 34.08
N GLY A 49 -40.89 -3.83 33.13
CA GLY A 49 -41.76 -5.02 33.14
C GLY A 49 -43.25 -4.70 33.26
N GLY A 50 -44.05 -5.08 32.26
CA GLY A 50 -45.51 -5.00 32.29
C GLY A 50 -46.16 -4.56 30.96
N ASP A 51 -46.80 -5.51 30.29
CA ASP A 51 -47.58 -5.36 29.06
C ASP A 51 -48.83 -4.47 29.20
N SER A 52 -49.43 -4.07 28.06
CA SER A 52 -50.89 -4.16 27.87
C SER A 52 -51.30 -3.97 26.40
N SER A 53 -52.33 -4.70 25.97
CA SER A 53 -53.00 -4.59 24.66
C SER A 53 -54.40 -3.99 24.79
N ALA A 54 -54.95 -3.45 23.69
CA ALA A 54 -56.33 -2.97 23.60
C ALA A 54 -56.90 -3.17 22.18
N THR A 55 -58.22 -3.29 22.04
CA THR A 55 -58.87 -3.88 20.84
C THR A 55 -60.08 -3.10 20.33
N ALA A 56 -60.17 -2.94 18.99
CA ALA A 56 -61.39 -2.67 18.20
C ALA A 56 -62.13 -1.32 18.51
N ASN A 57 -63.15 -0.84 17.77
CA ASN A 57 -63.98 -1.45 16.70
C ASN A 57 -64.36 -0.38 15.61
N PRO A 58 -65.41 -0.45 14.75
CA PRO A 58 -65.22 -0.16 13.31
C PRO A 58 -66.15 0.91 12.68
N SER A 59 -65.82 1.38 11.47
CA SER A 59 -66.79 2.04 10.57
C SER A 59 -66.32 2.11 9.10
N GLY A 60 -67.27 2.13 8.15
CA GLY A 60 -67.07 2.68 6.80
C GLY A 60 -66.63 1.70 5.70
N THR A 61 -67.59 1.12 4.97
CA THR A 61 -67.34 0.47 3.67
C THR A 61 -67.24 1.48 2.54
N ALA A 62 -66.18 1.39 1.72
CA ALA A 62 -66.17 1.90 0.36
C ALA A 62 -65.43 0.87 -0.52
N VAL A 63 -66.00 0.55 -1.69
CA VAL A 63 -65.41 -0.40 -2.65
C VAL A 63 -64.87 0.41 -3.83
N ASP A 64 -63.59 0.26 -4.14
CA ASP A 64 -62.99 0.76 -5.37
C ASP A 64 -62.13 -0.32 -6.03
N ALA A 65 -62.21 -0.41 -7.36
CA ALA A 65 -61.55 -1.43 -8.17
C ALA A 65 -60.12 -1.00 -8.54
N GLY A 66 -59.33 -0.67 -7.51
CA GLY A 66 -57.95 -0.22 -7.65
C GLY A 66 -57.06 -1.28 -8.31
N LYS A 67 -56.33 -0.88 -9.38
CA LYS A 67 -55.35 -1.74 -10.05
C LYS A 67 -54.36 -2.33 -9.04
N THR A 68 -54.07 -3.62 -9.16
CA THR A 68 -53.02 -4.29 -8.40
C THR A 68 -51.64 -3.78 -8.83
N ILE A 69 -51.22 -2.63 -8.32
CA ILE A 69 -49.82 -2.21 -8.33
C ILE A 69 -49.10 -3.18 -7.40
N THR A 70 -48.44 -4.19 -7.98
CA THR A 70 -47.45 -4.98 -7.27
C THR A 70 -46.32 -4.03 -6.86
N GLN A 71 -46.37 -3.56 -5.62
CA GLN A 71 -45.24 -2.96 -4.93
C GLN A 71 -44.01 -3.85 -5.21
N PRO A 72 -42.88 -3.31 -5.71
CA PRO A 72 -41.68 -4.11 -5.84
C PRO A 72 -41.29 -4.56 -4.43
N VAL A 73 -41.42 -5.86 -4.17
CA VAL A 73 -41.02 -6.43 -2.88
C VAL A 73 -39.53 -6.18 -2.74
N THR A 74 -39.16 -5.22 -1.90
CA THR A 74 -37.77 -4.98 -1.53
C THR A 74 -37.26 -6.26 -0.89
N ALA A 75 -36.45 -7.00 -1.64
CA ALA A 75 -35.84 -8.23 -1.17
C ALA A 75 -35.12 -7.92 0.15
N ALA A 76 -35.50 -8.62 1.22
CA ALA A 76 -34.91 -8.39 2.53
C ALA A 76 -33.40 -8.64 2.45
N THR A 77 -32.60 -7.70 2.96
CA THR A 77 -31.14 -7.84 3.04
C THR A 77 -30.82 -9.19 3.70
N PRO A 78 -29.98 -10.05 3.10
CA PRO A 78 -29.65 -11.34 3.70
C PRO A 78 -29.03 -11.16 5.09
N PRO A 79 -29.19 -12.12 6.01
CA PRO A 79 -28.54 -12.05 7.30
C PRO A 79 -27.02 -12.16 7.12
N ASP A 80 -26.29 -11.38 7.92
CA ASP A 80 -24.83 -11.47 8.00
C ASP A 80 -24.37 -12.87 8.43
N GLN A 81 -23.28 -13.32 7.80
CA GLN A 81 -22.65 -14.61 8.04
C GLN A 81 -21.28 -14.33 8.72
N PRO A 82 -21.20 -14.37 10.06
CA PRO A 82 -19.92 -14.23 10.75
C PRO A 82 -19.03 -15.44 10.48
N TYR A 83 -17.71 -15.24 10.46
CA TYR A 83 -16.73 -16.33 10.34
C TYR A 83 -15.65 -16.22 11.42
N VAL A 84 -15.37 -17.35 12.06
CA VAL A 84 -14.25 -17.52 13.00
C VAL A 84 -13.26 -18.45 12.33
N ASP A 85 -12.10 -17.92 11.98
CA ASP A 85 -11.00 -18.62 11.35
C ASP A 85 -10.12 -19.28 12.43
N PRO A 86 -10.05 -20.63 12.49
CA PRO A 86 -9.22 -21.35 13.44
C PRO A 86 -7.74 -21.41 13.03
N ASN A 87 -7.39 -21.04 11.80
CA ASN A 87 -6.07 -21.27 11.22
C ASN A 87 -5.03 -20.26 11.73
N VAL A 88 -3.79 -20.73 11.88
CA VAL A 88 -2.65 -19.93 12.31
C VAL A 88 -1.72 -19.69 11.12
N TYR A 89 -1.52 -18.43 10.77
CA TYR A 89 -0.78 -18.02 9.57
C TYR A 89 0.65 -17.64 9.96
N GLY A 90 1.57 -18.60 9.81
CA GLY A 90 3.00 -18.37 9.99
C GLY A 90 3.56 -17.46 8.89
N THR A 91 4.43 -16.52 9.28
CA THR A 91 4.92 -15.42 8.42
C THR A 91 6.43 -15.45 8.18
N GLY A 92 7.14 -16.44 8.70
CA GLY A 92 8.54 -16.72 8.37
C GLY A 92 8.71 -17.33 6.96
N PRO A 93 9.93 -17.31 6.40
CA PRO A 93 10.19 -17.79 5.03
C PRO A 93 9.88 -19.27 4.81
N ASN A 94 10.00 -20.08 5.86
CA ASN A 94 9.82 -21.54 5.81
C ASN A 94 8.46 -21.98 6.36
N ASP A 95 7.57 -21.04 6.67
CA ASP A 95 6.26 -21.33 7.24
C ASP A 95 5.25 -21.66 6.12
N ALA A 96 4.27 -22.50 6.45
CA ALA A 96 3.17 -22.90 5.58
C ALA A 96 2.00 -23.46 6.41
N LEU A 97 0.79 -23.42 5.85
CA LEU A 97 -0.34 -24.22 6.32
C LEU A 97 -0.11 -25.70 6.00
N ALA A 98 -0.49 -26.59 6.91
CA ALA A 98 -0.29 -28.04 6.75
C ALA A 98 -1.15 -28.67 5.63
N ALA A 99 -2.26 -28.02 5.28
CA ALA A 99 -3.18 -28.37 4.20
C ALA A 99 -3.94 -27.11 3.74
N ASP A 100 -4.71 -27.22 2.66
CA ASP A 100 -5.65 -26.18 2.22
C ASP A 100 -6.76 -25.99 3.27
N PRO A 101 -6.94 -24.78 3.85
CA PRO A 101 -8.03 -24.49 4.77
C PRO A 101 -9.39 -24.34 4.07
N GLY A 102 -9.40 -24.27 2.74
CA GLY A 102 -10.55 -23.89 1.94
C GLY A 102 -10.78 -22.38 1.91
N GLU A 103 -11.89 -21.98 1.29
CA GLU A 103 -12.16 -20.58 0.95
C GLU A 103 -13.38 -19.99 1.69
N SER A 104 -13.42 -20.21 3.00
CA SER A 104 -14.41 -19.60 3.89
C SER A 104 -14.20 -18.08 4.00
N ALA A 105 -15.29 -17.37 4.31
CA ALA A 105 -15.28 -15.93 4.52
C ALA A 105 -16.45 -15.51 5.43
N ALA A 106 -16.28 -14.40 6.13
CA ALA A 106 -17.39 -13.65 6.68
C ALA A 106 -18.06 -12.83 5.55
N ILE A 107 -19.39 -12.73 5.59
CA ILE A 107 -20.18 -11.95 4.63
C ILE A 107 -21.09 -11.01 5.43
N THR A 108 -21.02 -9.71 5.17
CA THR A 108 -21.77 -8.69 5.92
C THR A 108 -22.34 -7.63 5.01
N HIS A 109 -23.53 -7.11 5.33
CA HIS A 109 -24.30 -6.23 4.44
C HIS A 109 -24.42 -4.83 5.04
N HIS A 110 -24.09 -3.83 4.24
CA HIS A 110 -23.85 -2.46 4.69
C HIS A 110 -24.45 -1.43 3.76
N THR A 111 -24.29 -0.15 4.11
CA THR A 111 -24.62 0.98 3.24
C THR A 111 -23.63 2.11 3.50
N VAL A 112 -23.28 2.87 2.45
CA VAL A 112 -22.43 4.07 2.51
C VAL A 112 -23.05 5.18 1.66
N SER A 113 -22.84 6.44 2.05
CA SER A 113 -23.26 7.61 1.26
C SER A 113 -22.07 8.21 0.50
N ILE A 114 -22.13 8.17 -0.84
CA ILE A 114 -21.08 8.71 -1.73
C ILE A 114 -21.73 9.69 -2.71
N GLY A 115 -21.24 10.94 -2.76
CA GLY A 115 -21.79 11.97 -3.65
C GLY A 115 -23.29 12.23 -3.45
N GLY A 116 -23.80 12.08 -2.22
CA GLY A 116 -25.23 12.19 -1.88
C GLY A 116 -26.09 10.98 -2.28
N LYS A 117 -25.49 9.90 -2.80
CA LYS A 117 -26.19 8.66 -3.15
C LYS A 117 -25.93 7.58 -2.10
N SER A 118 -27.00 6.97 -1.60
CA SER A 118 -26.93 5.77 -0.78
C SER A 118 -26.57 4.57 -1.66
N ILE A 119 -25.53 3.82 -1.30
CA ILE A 119 -25.08 2.61 -1.97
C ILE A 119 -25.08 1.48 -0.96
N ALA A 120 -25.98 0.50 -1.14
CA ALA A 120 -25.94 -0.77 -0.45
C ALA A 120 -24.78 -1.63 -0.97
N TYR A 121 -24.10 -2.34 -0.10
CA TYR A 121 -22.98 -3.20 -0.48
C TYR A 121 -22.79 -4.39 0.45
N THR A 122 -22.41 -5.51 -0.16
CA THR A 122 -21.92 -6.70 0.52
C THR A 122 -20.40 -6.58 0.71
N ALA A 123 -19.94 -6.74 1.94
CA ALA A 123 -18.53 -6.84 2.31
C ALA A 123 -18.18 -8.30 2.65
N THR A 124 -17.12 -8.81 2.04
CA THR A 124 -16.64 -10.19 2.20
C THR A 124 -15.21 -10.17 2.71
N ALA A 125 -14.91 -10.88 3.81
CA ALA A 125 -13.55 -10.98 4.37
C ALA A 125 -13.19 -12.45 4.61
N GLY A 126 -12.10 -12.93 4.00
CA GLY A 126 -11.71 -14.34 4.05
C GLY A 126 -10.67 -14.68 2.99
N HIS A 127 -10.63 -15.95 2.55
CA HIS A 127 -9.54 -16.45 1.69
C HIS A 127 -10.00 -16.91 0.31
N LEU A 128 -9.07 -16.86 -0.64
CA LEU A 128 -9.07 -17.69 -1.85
C LEU A 128 -7.83 -18.57 -1.84
N THR A 129 -7.95 -19.77 -2.41
CA THR A 129 -6.84 -20.72 -2.53
C THR A 129 -6.29 -20.67 -3.95
N THR A 130 -4.99 -20.38 -4.10
CA THR A 130 -4.29 -20.44 -5.39
C THR A 130 -3.89 -21.86 -5.71
N ILE A 131 -3.96 -22.22 -6.99
CA ILE A 131 -3.55 -23.53 -7.51
C ILE A 131 -2.25 -23.36 -8.30
N ASP A 132 -1.29 -24.23 -8.02
CA ASP A 132 -0.06 -24.39 -8.76
C ASP A 132 -0.34 -24.99 -10.15
N PRO A 133 -0.01 -24.30 -11.27
CA PRO A 133 -0.40 -24.74 -12.61
C PRO A 133 0.40 -25.97 -13.12
N VAL A 134 1.53 -26.31 -12.47
CA VAL A 134 2.39 -27.44 -12.88
C VAL A 134 2.01 -28.71 -12.14
N THR A 135 1.70 -28.61 -10.85
CA THR A 135 1.40 -29.75 -9.96
C THR A 135 -0.09 -29.95 -9.69
N SER A 136 -0.95 -29.01 -10.10
CA SER A 136 -2.40 -29.00 -9.88
C SER A 136 -2.80 -29.06 -8.39
N LYS A 137 -1.97 -28.52 -7.49
CA LYS A 137 -2.20 -28.51 -6.04
C LYS A 137 -2.47 -27.10 -5.51
N ALA A 138 -3.23 -27.01 -4.44
CA ALA A 138 -3.29 -25.80 -3.62
C ALA A 138 -1.88 -25.43 -3.12
N ASN A 139 -1.45 -24.19 -3.32
CA ASN A 139 -0.09 -23.75 -2.99
C ASN A 139 -0.01 -22.49 -2.11
N ALA A 140 -1.05 -21.67 -2.06
CA ALA A 140 -1.22 -20.63 -1.03
C ALA A 140 -2.69 -20.37 -0.71
N SER A 141 -2.96 -19.94 0.51
CA SER A 141 -4.23 -19.39 0.96
C SER A 141 -4.05 -17.89 1.17
N MET A 142 -4.77 -17.07 0.40
CA MET A 142 -4.57 -15.62 0.33
C MET A 142 -5.78 -14.89 0.86
N PHE A 143 -5.58 -14.14 1.94
CA PHE A 143 -6.60 -13.32 2.60
C PHE A 143 -6.89 -12.05 1.80
N TYR A 144 -8.17 -11.69 1.73
CA TYR A 144 -8.65 -10.48 1.08
C TYR A 144 -9.87 -9.90 1.79
N VAL A 145 -10.14 -8.62 1.52
CA VAL A 145 -11.46 -8.02 1.77
C VAL A 145 -12.00 -7.46 0.47
N ALA A 146 -13.22 -7.84 0.12
CA ALA A 146 -13.94 -7.31 -1.03
C ALA A 146 -15.17 -6.50 -0.62
N TYR A 147 -15.46 -5.43 -1.36
CA TYR A 147 -16.68 -4.64 -1.26
C TYR A 147 -17.36 -4.62 -2.62
N THR A 148 -18.53 -5.26 -2.71
CA THR A 148 -19.31 -5.36 -3.95
C THR A 148 -20.60 -4.58 -3.78
N GLN A 149 -20.91 -3.68 -4.73
CA GLN A 149 -22.19 -2.98 -4.74
C GLN A 149 -23.34 -3.97 -4.93
N ASP A 150 -24.37 -3.86 -4.10
CA ASP A 150 -25.57 -4.68 -4.24
C ASP A 150 -26.47 -4.13 -5.36
N ASN A 151 -27.06 -5.05 -6.14
CA ASN A 151 -28.00 -4.74 -7.24
C ASN A 151 -27.55 -3.59 -8.18
N PRO A 152 -26.32 -3.63 -8.74
CA PRO A 152 -25.86 -2.63 -9.69
C PRO A 152 -26.69 -2.67 -10.98
N ASP A 153 -26.79 -1.53 -11.67
CA ASP A 153 -27.55 -1.41 -12.92
C ASP A 153 -27.07 -2.42 -13.99
N PRO A 154 -27.89 -3.43 -14.35
CA PRO A 154 -27.47 -4.52 -15.22
C PRO A 154 -27.29 -4.09 -16.69
N SER A 155 -27.73 -2.88 -17.06
CA SER A 155 -27.44 -2.29 -18.38
C SER A 155 -26.02 -1.72 -18.49
N LYS A 156 -25.29 -1.60 -17.36
CA LYS A 156 -23.95 -1.01 -17.30
C LYS A 156 -22.93 -2.08 -16.87
N PRO A 157 -21.84 -2.30 -17.63
CA PRO A 157 -20.75 -3.16 -17.18
C PRO A 157 -20.12 -2.57 -15.90
N ARG A 158 -20.11 -3.36 -14.81
CA ARG A 158 -19.56 -2.99 -13.50
C ARG A 158 -18.09 -3.41 -13.38
N PRO A 159 -17.14 -2.46 -13.24
CA PRO A 159 -15.73 -2.74 -13.00
C PRO A 159 -15.45 -3.51 -11.71
N VAL A 160 -14.27 -4.14 -11.67
CA VAL A 160 -13.63 -4.62 -10.45
C VAL A 160 -12.20 -4.07 -10.38
N THR A 161 -11.77 -3.60 -9.21
CA THR A 161 -10.44 -3.05 -8.94
C THR A 161 -9.74 -3.86 -7.87
N PHE A 162 -8.54 -4.37 -8.20
CA PHE A 162 -7.68 -5.10 -7.28
C PHE A 162 -6.63 -4.15 -6.68
N PHE A 163 -6.63 -4.02 -5.35
CA PHE A 163 -5.77 -3.13 -4.57
C PHE A 163 -4.71 -3.93 -3.80
N TYR A 164 -3.48 -3.42 -3.78
CA TYR A 164 -2.41 -3.93 -2.92
C TYR A 164 -1.37 -2.84 -2.59
N ASN A 165 -0.88 -2.87 -1.35
CA ASN A 165 0.27 -2.06 -0.93
C ASN A 165 1.60 -2.76 -1.29
N GLY A 166 2.71 -2.02 -1.17
CA GLY A 166 4.04 -2.48 -1.57
C GLY A 166 4.86 -3.12 -0.46
N GLY A 167 5.92 -2.42 -0.03
CA GLY A 167 7.03 -2.98 0.74
C GLY A 167 8.23 -3.30 -0.16
N PRO A 168 8.42 -4.54 -0.67
CA PRO A 168 7.54 -5.70 -0.57
C PRO A 168 7.38 -6.22 0.87
N GLY A 169 6.24 -6.84 1.16
CA GLY A 169 5.87 -7.32 2.50
C GLY A 169 4.80 -6.52 3.24
N SER A 170 4.13 -5.55 2.59
CA SER A 170 2.95 -4.88 3.15
C SER A 170 1.66 -5.63 2.85
N SER A 171 0.80 -5.76 3.86
CA SER A 171 -0.62 -6.08 3.70
C SER A 171 -1.38 -4.92 3.04
N SER A 172 -2.59 -5.15 2.52
CA SER A 172 -3.42 -4.11 1.89
C SER A 172 -4.14 -3.17 2.88
N VAL A 173 -3.82 -3.23 4.19
CA VAL A 173 -4.58 -2.52 5.24
C VAL A 173 -4.50 -1.00 5.11
N PHE A 174 -3.38 -0.47 4.62
CA PHE A 174 -3.15 0.98 4.48
C PHE A 174 -4.07 1.58 3.42
N LEU A 175 -4.22 0.94 2.26
CA LEU A 175 -5.23 1.34 1.26
C LEU A 175 -6.67 1.07 1.77
N LEU A 176 -6.92 -0.08 2.40
CA LEU A 176 -8.26 -0.49 2.84
C LEU A 176 -8.90 0.51 3.80
N LEU A 177 -8.15 0.97 4.83
CA LEU A 177 -8.64 1.94 5.81
C LEU A 177 -8.24 3.39 5.49
N GLY A 178 -7.21 3.63 4.68
CA GLY A 178 -6.72 4.97 4.38
C GLY A 178 -7.36 5.63 3.17
N SER A 179 -7.58 4.88 2.08
CA SER A 179 -7.86 5.46 0.77
C SER A 179 -9.33 5.38 0.34
N PHE A 180 -9.76 4.26 -0.24
CA PHE A 180 -10.98 4.21 -1.06
C PHE A 180 -11.99 3.13 -0.65
N GLY A 181 -11.72 2.38 0.42
CA GLY A 181 -12.73 1.54 1.08
C GLY A 181 -13.93 2.36 1.58
N PRO A 182 -15.09 1.73 1.87
CA PRO A 182 -16.33 2.44 2.24
C PRO A 182 -16.30 3.07 3.65
N LYS A 183 -15.32 2.71 4.48
CA LYS A 183 -14.99 3.32 5.77
C LYS A 183 -13.56 3.84 5.71
N ARG A 184 -13.23 4.92 6.44
CA ARG A 184 -11.86 5.47 6.49
C ARG A 184 -11.37 5.76 7.91
N LEU A 185 -10.05 5.68 8.11
CA LEU A 185 -9.35 6.20 9.29
C LEU A 185 -9.55 7.72 9.38
N GLN A 186 -9.86 8.19 10.59
CA GLN A 186 -9.66 9.58 10.98
C GLN A 186 -8.35 9.71 11.77
N SER A 187 -7.37 10.44 11.21
CA SER A 187 -6.04 10.70 11.81
C SER A 187 -5.85 12.19 12.14
N SER A 188 -4.70 12.55 12.71
CA SER A 188 -4.25 13.95 12.90
C SER A 188 -3.10 14.35 11.97
N PHE A 189 -2.88 13.55 10.94
CA PHE A 189 -1.75 13.62 10.01
C PHE A 189 -1.65 15.00 9.32
N PRO A 190 -0.45 15.58 9.13
CA PRO A 190 0.90 15.01 9.33
C PRO A 190 1.35 14.86 10.80
N ASN A 191 0.60 15.40 11.77
CA ASN A 191 0.92 15.31 13.19
C ASN A 191 0.63 13.91 13.76
N PHE A 192 1.20 13.61 14.93
CA PHE A 192 0.90 12.40 15.70
C PHE A 192 -0.60 12.29 16.00
N THR A 193 -1.22 11.18 15.61
CA THR A 193 -2.62 10.87 15.93
C THR A 193 -2.71 10.45 17.41
N PRO A 194 -3.44 11.16 18.27
CA PRO A 194 -3.53 10.84 19.69
C PRO A 194 -4.03 9.40 19.95
N PRO A 195 -3.69 8.79 21.11
CA PRO A 195 -4.16 7.44 21.44
C PRO A 195 -5.69 7.30 21.46
N ALA A 196 -6.16 6.05 21.45
CA ALA A 196 -7.58 5.67 21.44
C ALA A 196 -8.44 6.44 22.47
N PRO A 197 -9.72 6.74 22.17
CA PRO A 197 -10.56 6.14 21.13
C PRO A 197 -10.40 6.72 19.72
N TYR A 198 -10.01 5.87 18.78
CA TYR A 198 -9.95 6.18 17.34
C TYR A 198 -11.34 6.11 16.69
N LYS A 199 -11.48 6.67 15.48
CA LYS A 199 -12.73 6.71 14.72
C LYS A 199 -12.56 6.18 13.30
N LEU A 200 -13.54 5.41 12.83
CA LEU A 200 -13.64 4.90 11.47
C LEU A 200 -14.98 5.30 10.81
N PRO A 201 -15.17 6.58 10.46
CA PRO A 201 -16.38 7.05 9.76
C PRO A 201 -16.54 6.45 8.36
N ASP A 202 -17.74 6.63 7.80
CA ASP A 202 -18.02 6.46 6.37
C ASP A 202 -17.04 7.29 5.52
N ASN A 203 -16.64 6.74 4.38
CA ASN A 203 -15.73 7.38 3.44
C ASN A 203 -16.49 8.02 2.26
N PRO A 204 -16.74 9.34 2.25
CA PRO A 204 -17.36 10.02 1.11
C PRO A 204 -16.45 10.00 -0.13
N ASP A 205 -15.15 9.74 0.05
CA ASP A 205 -14.16 9.59 -1.03
C ASP A 205 -14.04 8.14 -1.53
N SER A 206 -14.90 7.21 -1.13
CA SER A 206 -14.79 5.80 -1.54
C SER A 206 -14.97 5.60 -3.05
N LEU A 207 -14.25 4.64 -3.66
CA LEU A 207 -14.36 4.31 -5.09
C LEU A 207 -15.51 3.34 -5.42
N LEU A 208 -16.30 2.94 -4.42
CA LEU A 208 -17.39 1.98 -4.57
C LEU A 208 -18.54 2.48 -5.48
N ASP A 209 -18.65 3.80 -5.69
CA ASP A 209 -19.56 4.40 -6.68
C ASP A 209 -19.09 4.28 -8.15
N ARG A 210 -17.96 3.61 -8.41
CA ARG A 210 -17.45 3.29 -9.76
C ARG A 210 -17.03 1.84 -9.95
N SER A 211 -16.41 1.21 -8.95
CA SER A 211 -15.84 -0.14 -9.06
C SER A 211 -16.11 -0.96 -7.81
N ASP A 212 -16.22 -2.29 -7.96
CA ASP A 212 -16.15 -3.19 -6.82
C ASP A 212 -14.69 -3.34 -6.39
N LEU A 213 -14.42 -3.28 -5.09
CA LEU A 213 -13.09 -3.06 -4.55
C LEU A 213 -12.58 -4.35 -3.90
N VAL A 214 -11.38 -4.83 -4.26
CA VAL A 214 -10.81 -6.09 -3.76
C VAL A 214 -9.40 -5.83 -3.22
N PHE A 215 -9.23 -5.85 -1.92
CA PHE A 215 -7.97 -5.59 -1.22
C PHE A 215 -7.25 -6.91 -0.96
N ILE A 216 -6.15 -7.17 -1.67
CA ILE A 216 -5.40 -8.44 -1.67
C ILE A 216 -4.19 -8.34 -0.74
N ASN A 217 -3.97 -9.36 0.10
CA ASN A 217 -2.80 -9.47 0.96
C ASN A 217 -1.83 -10.52 0.38
N PRO A 218 -0.64 -10.14 -0.10
CA PRO A 218 0.37 -11.07 -0.62
C PRO A 218 0.80 -12.14 0.41
N VAL A 219 1.35 -13.26 -0.08
CA VAL A 219 1.77 -14.40 0.78
C VAL A 219 2.83 -13.98 1.81
N GLY A 220 2.59 -14.26 3.08
CA GLY A 220 3.40 -13.80 4.21
C GLY A 220 2.94 -12.46 4.81
N THR A 221 1.83 -11.88 4.35
CA THR A 221 1.23 -10.65 4.89
C THR A 221 -0.22 -10.85 5.31
N GLY A 222 -0.73 -10.02 6.21
CA GLY A 222 -2.11 -10.07 6.71
C GLY A 222 -2.45 -11.39 7.40
N TYR A 223 -3.26 -12.21 6.72
CA TYR A 223 -3.53 -13.62 7.06
C TYR A 223 -3.29 -14.53 5.84
N SER A 224 -2.31 -14.22 5.00
CA SER A 224 -1.97 -14.99 3.79
C SER A 224 -0.72 -15.84 4.02
N ALA A 225 -0.77 -17.13 3.69
CA ALA A 225 0.36 -18.05 3.83
C ALA A 225 0.39 -19.12 2.72
N ALA A 226 1.57 -19.68 2.47
CA ALA A 226 1.73 -20.84 1.60
C ALA A 226 1.00 -22.08 2.15
N ILE A 227 0.75 -23.07 1.28
CA ILE A 227 0.19 -24.37 1.62
C ILE A 227 1.23 -25.45 1.31
N SER A 228 1.49 -26.33 2.27
CA SER A 228 2.45 -27.43 2.17
C SER A 228 2.17 -28.30 0.92
N PRO A 229 3.17 -28.63 0.09
CA PRO A 229 4.61 -28.57 0.38
C PRO A 229 5.31 -27.25 0.04
N ALA A 230 4.60 -26.23 -0.45
CA ALA A 230 5.18 -24.90 -0.63
C ALA A 230 5.34 -24.20 0.73
N VAL A 231 6.33 -23.30 0.83
CA VAL A 231 6.53 -22.40 1.97
C VAL A 231 6.47 -20.95 1.52
N ASN A 232 6.25 -20.00 2.44
CA ASN A 232 6.06 -18.58 2.09
C ASN A 232 7.14 -18.04 1.14
N LYS A 233 8.41 -18.42 1.33
CA LYS A 233 9.52 -17.98 0.46
C LYS A 233 9.42 -18.43 -1.00
N ASN A 234 8.61 -19.45 -1.34
CA ASN A 234 8.32 -19.79 -2.74
C ASN A 234 7.55 -18.68 -3.49
N PHE A 235 6.99 -17.71 -2.76
CA PHE A 235 6.20 -16.59 -3.29
C PHE A 235 6.89 -15.21 -3.10
N TRP A 236 8.16 -15.20 -2.67
CA TRP A 236 8.87 -13.98 -2.25
C TRP A 236 9.91 -13.52 -3.26
N GLY A 237 9.43 -12.98 -4.37
CA GLY A 237 10.23 -12.36 -5.43
C GLY A 237 9.34 -11.78 -6.53
N VAL A 238 9.92 -11.07 -7.49
CA VAL A 238 9.18 -10.30 -8.50
C VAL A 238 8.19 -11.17 -9.28
N ASP A 239 8.70 -12.23 -9.91
CA ASP A 239 7.89 -13.11 -10.77
C ASP A 239 6.97 -14.01 -9.91
N GLN A 240 7.48 -14.49 -8.78
CA GLN A 240 6.77 -15.39 -7.86
C GLN A 240 5.55 -14.71 -7.22
N ASP A 241 5.68 -13.44 -6.84
CA ASP A 241 4.59 -12.60 -6.33
C ASP A 241 3.60 -12.27 -7.45
N ALA A 242 4.07 -11.87 -8.63
CA ALA A 242 3.21 -11.52 -9.76
C ALA A 242 2.31 -12.69 -10.18
N HIS A 243 2.86 -13.89 -10.36
CA HIS A 243 2.08 -15.09 -10.65
C HIS A 243 1.10 -15.47 -9.51
N SER A 244 1.45 -15.23 -8.24
CA SER A 244 0.52 -15.49 -7.12
C SER A 244 -0.70 -14.56 -7.14
N ILE A 245 -0.48 -13.28 -7.46
CA ILE A 245 -1.52 -12.25 -7.57
C ILE A 245 -2.40 -12.51 -8.80
N ASP A 246 -1.82 -12.93 -9.93
CA ASP A 246 -2.57 -13.38 -11.09
C ASP A 246 -3.42 -14.63 -10.78
N ARG A 247 -2.87 -15.69 -10.18
CA ARG A 247 -3.68 -16.87 -9.78
C ARG A 247 -4.82 -16.49 -8.82
N PHE A 248 -4.59 -15.55 -7.90
CA PHE A 248 -5.65 -14.99 -7.06
C PHE A 248 -6.73 -14.29 -7.89
N ILE A 249 -6.35 -13.44 -8.85
CA ILE A 249 -7.28 -12.73 -9.74
C ILE A 249 -8.09 -13.74 -10.57
N GLN A 250 -7.47 -14.74 -11.20
CA GLN A 250 -8.16 -15.82 -11.92
C GLN A 250 -9.20 -16.52 -11.04
N ARG A 251 -8.82 -16.83 -9.79
CA ARG A 251 -9.71 -17.48 -8.83
C ARG A 251 -10.87 -16.57 -8.42
N TYR A 252 -10.62 -15.28 -8.18
CA TYR A 252 -11.65 -14.29 -7.86
C TYR A 252 -12.64 -14.09 -9.02
N LEU A 253 -12.13 -13.89 -10.24
CA LEU A 253 -12.93 -13.74 -11.45
C LEU A 253 -13.84 -14.96 -11.68
N THR A 254 -13.37 -16.15 -11.33
CA THR A 254 -14.15 -17.40 -11.39
C THR A 254 -15.20 -17.48 -10.29
N LYS A 255 -14.82 -17.31 -9.02
CA LYS A 255 -15.73 -17.46 -7.86
C LYS A 255 -16.88 -16.46 -7.88
N TYR A 256 -16.63 -15.24 -8.37
CA TYR A 256 -17.61 -14.15 -8.41
C TYR A 256 -18.16 -13.85 -9.81
N SER A 257 -17.92 -14.73 -10.79
CA SER A 257 -18.42 -14.61 -12.18
C SER A 257 -18.04 -13.28 -12.88
N ARG A 258 -16.85 -12.74 -12.59
CA ARG A 258 -16.38 -11.42 -13.04
C ARG A 258 -15.50 -11.43 -14.29
N TRP A 259 -15.30 -12.58 -14.95
CA TRP A 259 -14.48 -12.70 -16.16
C TRP A 259 -14.77 -11.65 -17.25
N ASN A 260 -16.04 -11.28 -17.45
CA ASN A 260 -16.44 -10.25 -18.43
C ASN A 260 -16.51 -8.82 -17.86
N SER A 261 -16.28 -8.60 -16.56
CA SER A 261 -16.17 -7.25 -16.00
C SER A 261 -14.93 -6.54 -16.58
N PRO A 262 -15.00 -5.19 -16.69
CA PRO A 262 -13.80 -4.37 -16.80
C PRO A 262 -12.90 -4.56 -15.58
N LYS A 263 -11.59 -4.62 -15.78
CA LYS A 263 -10.61 -4.93 -14.74
C LYS A 263 -9.62 -3.80 -14.55
N PHE A 264 -9.35 -3.49 -13.29
CA PHE A 264 -8.42 -2.44 -12.89
C PHE A 264 -7.44 -2.95 -11.83
N LEU A 265 -6.21 -2.46 -11.88
CA LEU A 265 -5.22 -2.62 -10.81
C LEU A 265 -5.00 -1.29 -10.09
N PHE A 266 -4.75 -1.35 -8.79
CA PHE A 266 -4.29 -0.22 -7.98
C PHE A 266 -3.12 -0.69 -7.11
N GLY A 267 -1.91 -0.32 -7.52
CA GLY A 267 -0.69 -0.56 -6.75
C GLY A 267 -0.24 0.70 -6.02
N GLU A 268 0.25 0.55 -4.79
CA GLU A 268 1.00 1.57 -4.06
C GLU A 268 2.43 1.12 -3.79
N SER A 269 3.43 2.01 -3.87
CA SER A 269 4.83 1.72 -3.49
C SER A 269 5.44 0.63 -4.38
N TYR A 270 6.13 -0.38 -3.85
CA TYR A 270 6.50 -1.60 -4.62
C TYR A 270 5.29 -2.23 -5.36
N GLY A 271 4.06 -2.00 -4.89
CA GLY A 271 2.84 -2.37 -5.59
C GLY A 271 2.75 -1.81 -7.02
N THR A 272 3.41 -0.70 -7.34
CA THR A 272 3.46 -0.17 -8.72
C THR A 272 4.35 -1.01 -9.63
N ALA A 273 5.47 -1.51 -9.12
CA ALA A 273 6.33 -2.45 -9.84
C ALA A 273 5.59 -3.78 -10.06
N ARG A 274 4.95 -4.31 -9.00
CA ARG A 274 4.02 -5.45 -9.09
C ARG A 274 2.94 -5.21 -10.16
N SER A 275 2.25 -4.06 -10.17
CA SER A 275 1.18 -3.80 -11.16
C SER A 275 1.65 -3.88 -12.60
N ALA A 276 2.90 -3.52 -12.89
CA ALA A 276 3.46 -3.64 -14.24
C ALA A 276 3.68 -5.12 -14.63
N VAL A 277 4.38 -5.91 -13.80
CA VAL A 277 4.63 -7.34 -14.08
C VAL A 277 3.33 -8.15 -14.07
N VAL A 278 2.43 -7.88 -13.11
CA VAL A 278 1.07 -8.46 -13.05
C VAL A 278 0.27 -8.13 -14.31
N SER A 279 0.44 -6.94 -14.92
CA SER A 279 -0.23 -6.60 -16.17
C SER A 279 0.25 -7.42 -17.37
N TRP A 280 1.50 -7.89 -17.35
CA TRP A 280 2.02 -8.81 -18.37
C TRP A 280 1.55 -10.24 -18.16
N VAL A 281 1.75 -10.82 -16.97
CA VAL A 281 1.38 -12.24 -16.74
C VAL A 281 -0.15 -12.47 -16.82
N LEU A 282 -0.98 -11.47 -16.47
CA LEU A 282 -2.41 -11.54 -16.73
C LEU A 282 -2.72 -11.61 -18.24
N HIS A 283 -2.00 -10.85 -19.08
CA HIS A 283 -2.17 -10.90 -20.54
C HIS A 283 -1.77 -12.27 -21.11
N GLU A 284 -0.68 -12.87 -20.62
CA GLU A 284 -0.26 -14.23 -21.03
C GLU A 284 -1.32 -15.30 -20.71
N ASP A 285 -2.05 -15.16 -19.59
CA ASP A 285 -3.20 -16.00 -19.24
C ASP A 285 -4.54 -15.56 -19.89
N GLY A 286 -4.52 -14.56 -20.78
CA GLY A 286 -5.69 -14.08 -21.53
C GLY A 286 -6.64 -13.16 -20.74
N ILE A 287 -6.18 -12.59 -19.63
CA ILE A 287 -6.90 -11.59 -18.83
C ILE A 287 -6.41 -10.20 -19.18
N GLU A 288 -7.32 -9.39 -19.72
CA GLU A 288 -7.01 -8.04 -20.16
C GLU A 288 -7.49 -6.97 -19.17
N LEU A 289 -6.69 -5.92 -19.06
CA LEU A 289 -6.93 -4.78 -18.17
C LEU A 289 -7.49 -3.58 -18.94
N ASN A 290 -8.31 -2.78 -18.24
CA ASN A 290 -8.86 -1.54 -18.76
C ASN A 290 -8.17 -0.30 -18.18
N GLY A 291 -7.65 -0.41 -16.95
CA GLY A 291 -6.82 0.65 -16.37
C GLY A 291 -5.93 0.19 -15.22
N ILE A 292 -4.78 0.85 -15.06
CA ILE A 292 -3.88 0.66 -13.93
C ILE A 292 -3.73 2.01 -13.21
N THR A 293 -3.78 2.00 -11.88
CA THR A 293 -3.35 3.14 -11.05
C THR A 293 -2.05 2.79 -10.34
N LEU A 294 -1.07 3.68 -10.44
CA LEU A 294 0.26 3.57 -9.84
C LEU A 294 0.41 4.72 -8.82
N GLN A 295 0.17 4.45 -7.54
CA GLN A 295 0.34 5.44 -6.48
C GLN A 295 1.75 5.36 -5.90
N SER A 296 2.49 6.47 -5.90
CA SER A 296 3.80 6.64 -5.25
C SER A 296 4.79 5.57 -5.72
N SER A 297 5.31 5.76 -6.93
CA SER A 297 5.80 4.67 -7.78
C SER A 297 7.32 4.58 -7.85
N ILE A 298 7.84 3.35 -7.86
CA ILE A 298 9.15 3.05 -8.47
C ILE A 298 8.91 1.99 -9.56
N LEU A 299 9.40 2.25 -10.76
CA LEU A 299 9.44 1.30 -11.89
C LEU A 299 10.86 1.09 -12.44
N ASP A 300 11.85 1.77 -11.83
CA ASP A 300 13.28 1.68 -12.14
C ASP A 300 14.08 1.86 -10.84
N TYR A 301 14.47 0.74 -10.24
CA TYR A 301 15.27 0.70 -9.02
C TYR A 301 16.73 1.09 -9.25
N SER A 302 17.19 1.19 -10.52
CA SER A 302 18.52 1.71 -10.82
C SER A 302 18.61 3.24 -10.72
N ASN A 303 17.51 3.97 -10.86
CA ASN A 303 17.49 5.44 -10.77
C ASN A 303 16.54 6.01 -9.70
N ALA A 304 15.86 5.16 -8.90
CA ALA A 304 14.79 5.52 -7.97
C ALA A 304 15.03 6.74 -7.05
N LEU A 305 16.29 7.04 -6.71
CA LEU A 305 16.68 8.15 -5.83
C LEU A 305 17.74 9.05 -6.49
N SER A 306 17.72 9.20 -7.82
CA SER A 306 18.69 10.04 -8.53
C SER A 306 18.66 11.49 -8.01
N ALA A 307 19.82 12.15 -7.98
CA ALA A 307 19.96 13.52 -7.50
C ALA A 307 19.06 14.54 -8.24
N VAL A 308 18.74 14.28 -9.51
CA VAL A 308 17.81 15.07 -10.32
C VAL A 308 16.37 14.80 -9.86
N GLY A 309 15.97 13.53 -9.80
CA GLY A 309 14.59 13.12 -9.49
C GLY A 309 14.16 13.39 -8.05
N ILE A 310 15.10 13.37 -7.08
CA ILE A 310 14.81 13.64 -5.67
C ILE A 310 14.77 15.15 -5.35
N PHE A 311 15.52 15.99 -6.05
CA PHE A 311 15.65 17.42 -5.73
C PHE A 311 14.31 18.18 -5.60
N PRO A 312 13.31 18.03 -6.49
CA PRO A 312 12.03 18.73 -6.33
C PRO A 312 11.26 18.34 -5.07
N THR A 313 11.43 17.11 -4.59
CA THR A 313 10.84 16.63 -3.34
C THR A 313 11.48 17.31 -2.13
N LEU A 314 12.81 17.32 -2.07
CA LEU A 314 13.56 18.03 -1.01
C LEU A 314 13.27 19.54 -1.03
N ALA A 315 12.97 20.11 -2.20
CA ALA A 315 12.49 21.48 -2.31
C ALA A 315 11.10 21.64 -1.67
N ALA A 316 10.14 20.73 -1.93
CA ALA A 316 8.82 20.76 -1.28
C ALA A 316 8.94 20.73 0.26
N ASP A 317 9.79 19.85 0.80
CA ASP A 317 10.07 19.76 2.23
C ASP A 317 10.63 21.08 2.77
N ALA A 318 11.64 21.65 2.09
CA ALA A 318 12.21 22.94 2.46
C ALA A 318 11.24 24.13 2.34
N TRP A 319 10.24 24.05 1.45
CA TRP A 319 9.13 25.00 1.40
C TRP A 319 8.22 24.88 2.62
N TYR A 320 7.79 23.66 2.98
CA TYR A 320 6.94 23.43 4.17
C TYR A 320 7.62 23.90 5.46
N TRP A 321 8.92 23.61 5.63
CA TRP A 321 9.71 24.03 6.78
C TRP A 321 10.24 25.48 6.70
N LYS A 322 9.87 26.24 5.66
CA LYS A 322 10.24 27.67 5.45
C LYS A 322 11.76 27.91 5.42
N LYS A 323 12.48 27.02 4.75
CA LYS A 323 13.95 27.03 4.57
C LYS A 323 14.38 27.47 3.17
N THR A 324 13.48 27.43 2.19
CA THR A 324 13.67 28.06 0.87
C THR A 324 13.96 29.57 0.99
N THR A 325 14.84 30.07 0.13
CA THR A 325 15.24 31.48 0.00
C THR A 325 15.15 31.98 -1.45
N VAL A 326 14.41 31.26 -2.31
CA VAL A 326 14.14 31.68 -3.70
C VAL A 326 13.49 33.08 -3.74
N ASN A 327 14.01 33.93 -4.62
CA ASN A 327 13.63 35.34 -4.74
C ASN A 327 13.38 35.68 -6.23
N PRO A 328 12.19 36.20 -6.62
CA PRO A 328 11.02 36.46 -5.78
C PRO A 328 10.45 35.15 -5.18
N PRO A 329 9.83 35.21 -3.99
CA PRO A 329 9.17 34.05 -3.42
C PRO A 329 8.02 33.60 -4.33
N PRO A 330 7.89 32.29 -4.61
CA PRO A 330 6.72 31.72 -5.27
C PRO A 330 5.41 32.06 -4.55
N ALA A 331 4.30 32.04 -5.28
CA ALA A 331 2.98 32.34 -4.71
C ALA A 331 2.40 31.16 -3.91
N ASP A 332 2.71 29.94 -4.32
CA ASP A 332 2.15 28.68 -3.82
C ASP A 332 3.09 27.50 -4.09
N LEU A 333 2.71 26.31 -3.60
CA LEU A 333 3.51 25.10 -3.78
C LEU A 333 3.57 24.63 -5.24
N ASP A 334 2.50 24.74 -6.02
CA ASP A 334 2.47 24.23 -7.40
C ASP A 334 3.37 25.05 -8.33
N SER A 335 3.30 26.39 -8.24
CA SER A 335 4.21 27.29 -8.95
C SER A 335 5.67 27.10 -8.53
N TYR A 336 5.91 26.75 -7.26
CA TYR A 336 7.25 26.37 -6.79
C TYR A 336 7.72 25.00 -7.31
N MET A 337 6.84 23.99 -7.38
CA MET A 337 7.15 22.67 -7.95
C MET A 337 7.33 22.70 -9.47
N VAL A 338 6.75 23.68 -10.17
CA VAL A 338 7.11 23.99 -11.57
C VAL A 338 8.52 24.58 -11.65
N GLN A 339 8.89 25.53 -10.78
CA GLN A 339 10.24 26.09 -10.74
C GLN A 339 11.31 25.03 -10.39
N ALA A 340 11.06 24.19 -9.39
CA ALA A 340 11.98 23.16 -8.95
C ALA A 340 12.20 22.07 -10.02
N ARG A 341 11.16 21.62 -10.72
CA ARG A 341 11.30 20.71 -11.88
C ARG A 341 12.06 21.37 -13.02
N ASN A 342 11.69 22.59 -13.41
CA ASN A 342 12.41 23.32 -14.47
C ASN A 342 13.91 23.46 -14.14
N TYR A 343 14.28 23.63 -12.87
CA TYR A 343 15.68 23.66 -12.44
C TYR A 343 16.35 22.27 -12.48
N ALA A 344 15.64 21.21 -12.07
CA ALA A 344 16.10 19.84 -12.21
C ALA A 344 16.38 19.49 -13.68
N ASP A 345 15.36 19.61 -14.54
CA ASP A 345 15.41 19.30 -15.97
C ASP A 345 16.49 20.08 -16.73
N ASN A 346 16.55 21.41 -16.55
CA ASN A 346 17.37 22.29 -17.40
C ASN A 346 18.73 22.67 -16.78
N THR A 347 18.98 22.38 -15.50
CA THR A 347 20.27 22.72 -14.84
C THR A 347 20.91 21.55 -14.10
N LEU A 348 20.15 20.65 -13.46
CA LEU A 348 20.73 19.49 -12.79
C LEU A 348 20.99 18.32 -13.73
N THR A 349 20.08 18.01 -14.66
CA THR A 349 20.27 16.93 -15.65
C THR A 349 21.54 17.10 -16.50
N PRO A 350 21.91 18.30 -17.00
CA PRO A 350 23.19 18.48 -17.71
C PRO A 350 24.44 18.35 -16.83
N LEU A 351 24.30 18.32 -15.50
CA LEU A 351 25.37 18.11 -14.52
C LEU A 351 25.39 16.68 -13.96
N ALA A 352 24.43 15.84 -14.33
CA ALA A 352 24.33 14.46 -13.89
C ALA A 352 25.51 13.62 -14.42
N GLN A 353 26.17 12.88 -13.53
CA GLN A 353 27.25 11.95 -13.89
C GLN A 353 26.75 10.51 -13.91
N ALA A 354 27.35 9.71 -14.79
CA ALA A 354 27.06 8.29 -14.87
C ALA A 354 27.31 7.58 -13.52
N PRO A 355 26.48 6.58 -13.15
CA PRO A 355 26.70 5.75 -11.98
C PRO A 355 28.10 5.11 -11.96
N ASN A 356 28.79 5.17 -10.83
CA ASN A 356 30.04 4.45 -10.63
C ASN A 356 29.78 3.10 -9.93
N PRO A 357 30.07 1.94 -10.56
CA PRO A 357 29.85 0.62 -9.96
C PRO A 357 30.61 0.36 -8.65
N GLN A 358 31.61 1.18 -8.28
CA GLN A 358 32.32 1.04 -7.01
C GLN A 358 31.60 1.66 -5.80
N ASP A 359 30.59 2.52 -6.00
CA ASP A 359 29.97 3.26 -4.89
C ASP A 359 28.96 2.42 -4.07
N GLY A 360 28.32 1.42 -4.69
CA GLY A 360 27.38 0.50 -4.06
C GLY A 360 25.98 1.07 -3.76
N GLY A 361 25.04 0.17 -3.42
CA GLY A 361 23.65 0.50 -3.12
C GLY A 361 22.76 0.78 -4.35
N LEU A 362 21.53 1.26 -4.08
CA LEU A 362 20.68 1.89 -5.08
C LEU A 362 21.44 3.09 -5.68
N VAL A 363 21.39 3.23 -7.00
CA VAL A 363 22.49 3.86 -7.72
C VAL A 363 22.52 5.40 -7.57
N ASN A 364 23.72 5.89 -7.26
CA ASN A 364 23.95 7.29 -6.89
C ASN A 364 24.41 8.12 -8.09
N VAL A 365 23.46 8.64 -8.87
CA VAL A 365 23.72 9.65 -9.90
C VAL A 365 24.26 10.91 -9.24
N ARG A 366 25.55 11.24 -9.46
CA ARG A 366 26.21 12.43 -8.90
C ARG A 366 25.79 13.69 -9.66
N LEU A 367 25.88 14.85 -9.02
CA LEU A 367 25.85 16.14 -9.69
C LEU A 367 27.24 16.78 -9.66
N ASN A 368 27.76 17.16 -10.82
CA ASN A 368 28.99 17.94 -10.96
C ASN A 368 28.73 19.42 -10.65
N LEU A 369 28.31 19.72 -9.42
CA LEU A 369 27.91 21.07 -9.01
C LEU A 369 29.11 22.02 -9.00
N ASN A 370 29.06 23.03 -9.87
CA ASN A 370 29.83 24.26 -9.68
C ASN A 370 29.17 25.13 -8.58
N LEU A 371 29.89 26.14 -8.08
CA LEU A 371 29.41 26.99 -6.98
C LEU A 371 28.10 27.72 -7.31
N GLN A 372 27.88 28.15 -8.55
CA GLN A 372 26.66 28.85 -8.97
C GLN A 372 25.45 27.89 -8.98
N ALA A 373 25.61 26.69 -9.50
CA ALA A 373 24.57 25.65 -9.46
C ALA A 373 24.27 25.23 -8.01
N ALA A 374 25.29 25.10 -7.15
CA ALA A 374 25.10 24.81 -5.74
C ALA A 374 24.40 25.95 -4.97
N GLN A 375 24.69 27.22 -5.31
CA GLN A 375 24.01 28.38 -4.74
C GLN A 375 22.53 28.42 -5.12
N THR A 376 22.20 28.21 -6.40
CA THR A 376 20.80 28.14 -6.84
C THR A 376 20.10 26.93 -6.23
N MET A 377 20.70 25.74 -6.24
CA MET A 377 20.13 24.54 -5.59
C MET A 377 19.85 24.78 -4.10
N GLY A 378 20.81 25.40 -3.40
CA GLY A 378 20.70 25.75 -1.98
C GLY A 378 19.60 26.77 -1.65
N SER A 379 19.25 27.66 -2.58
CA SER A 379 18.12 28.57 -2.36
C SER A 379 16.77 27.87 -2.43
N TYR A 380 16.64 26.72 -3.11
CA TYR A 380 15.46 25.88 -2.99
C TYR A 380 15.46 25.10 -1.67
N ILE A 381 16.50 24.30 -1.43
CA ILE A 381 16.51 23.29 -0.35
C ILE A 381 17.07 23.77 1.00
N GLY A 382 17.29 25.08 1.16
CA GLY A 382 17.70 25.70 2.43
C GLY A 382 19.02 25.19 3.00
N THR A 383 19.91 24.70 2.15
CA THR A 383 21.20 24.08 2.51
C THR A 383 22.34 24.88 1.89
N ASP A 384 23.47 25.02 2.58
CA ASP A 384 24.59 25.81 2.07
C ASP A 384 25.27 25.15 0.85
N PRO A 385 25.82 25.94 -0.10
CA PRO A 385 26.33 25.42 -1.35
C PRO A 385 27.58 24.52 -1.20
N ILE A 386 28.35 24.64 -0.12
CA ILE A 386 29.54 23.81 0.10
C ILE A 386 29.11 22.42 0.56
N SER A 387 28.18 22.33 1.51
CA SER A 387 27.56 21.06 1.90
C SER A 387 26.86 20.37 0.72
N LEU A 388 26.26 21.13 -0.21
CA LEU A 388 25.65 20.55 -1.42
C LEU A 388 26.67 20.03 -2.42
N ILE A 389 27.77 20.74 -2.69
CA ILE A 389 28.87 20.22 -3.53
C ILE A 389 29.45 18.95 -2.91
N GLN A 390 29.62 18.92 -1.58
CA GLN A 390 30.13 17.74 -0.87
C GLN A 390 29.16 16.57 -0.89
N THR A 391 27.86 16.81 -0.68
CA THR A 391 26.85 15.74 -0.60
C THR A 391 26.47 15.23 -1.98
N PHE A 392 26.04 16.10 -2.91
CA PHE A 392 25.58 15.67 -4.23
C PHE A 392 26.72 15.36 -5.21
N GLY A 393 27.96 15.79 -4.92
CA GLY A 393 29.16 15.30 -5.60
C GLY A 393 29.67 13.94 -5.07
N ASN A 394 29.17 13.46 -3.92
CA ASN A 394 29.64 12.24 -3.27
C ASN A 394 28.51 11.24 -2.92
N PRO A 395 28.35 10.16 -3.71
CA PRO A 395 27.52 8.99 -3.43
C PRO A 395 27.59 8.41 -2.03
N ALA A 396 28.74 8.47 -1.34
CA ALA A 396 28.84 8.01 0.04
C ALA A 396 28.00 8.86 1.04
N ALA A 397 27.45 9.99 0.59
CA ALA A 397 26.55 10.89 1.32
C ALA A 397 25.13 10.99 0.70
N LEU A 398 24.85 10.30 -0.40
CA LEU A 398 23.50 10.08 -0.96
C LEU A 398 22.99 8.65 -0.76
N GLY A 399 23.92 7.71 -0.60
CA GLY A 399 23.65 6.28 -0.70
C GLY A 399 22.79 5.76 0.45
N ASN A 400 21.63 5.20 0.09
CA ASN A 400 20.69 4.53 1.00
C ASN A 400 21.20 3.17 1.51
N VAL A 401 22.52 3.04 1.68
CA VAL A 401 23.21 1.84 2.16
C VAL A 401 23.16 1.83 3.69
N PRO A 402 22.62 0.77 4.34
CA PRO A 402 22.77 0.57 5.77
C PRO A 402 24.21 0.17 6.09
N SER A 403 25.12 1.16 6.07
CA SER A 403 26.48 0.97 6.55
C SER A 403 26.44 0.57 8.03
N GLN A 404 27.29 -0.37 8.44
CA GLN A 404 27.41 -0.75 9.86
C GLN A 404 28.14 0.34 10.70
N ASN A 405 28.25 1.56 10.15
CA ASN A 405 29.25 2.58 10.47
C ASN A 405 28.62 3.97 10.71
N ASN A 406 27.33 4.04 11.06
CA ASN A 406 26.63 5.27 11.48
C ASN A 406 26.65 6.47 10.49
N ASN A 407 26.79 6.25 9.18
CA ASN A 407 26.64 7.33 8.20
C ASN A 407 25.18 7.35 7.67
N PRO A 408 24.32 8.31 8.07
CA PRO A 408 22.91 8.33 7.67
C PRO A 408 22.75 8.82 6.22
N PRO A 409 21.93 8.15 5.37
CA PRO A 409 21.77 8.50 3.94
C PRO A 409 21.26 9.91 3.64
N TYR A 410 20.60 10.56 4.59
CA TYR A 410 19.99 11.88 4.40
C TYR A 410 20.36 12.83 5.54
N THR A 411 21.53 13.46 5.46
CA THR A 411 21.88 14.61 6.31
C THR A 411 20.81 15.70 6.25
N PHE A 412 20.22 15.91 5.07
CA PHE A 412 19.12 16.85 4.80
C PHE A 412 18.03 16.84 5.86
N PHE A 413 17.39 15.70 6.15
CA PHE A 413 16.29 15.65 7.13
C PHE A 413 16.75 15.95 8.57
N LEU A 414 18.04 15.79 8.88
CA LEU A 414 18.63 16.09 10.17
C LEU A 414 18.98 17.59 10.31
N THR A 415 19.38 18.22 9.20
CA THR A 415 19.83 19.62 9.15
C THR A 415 18.73 20.60 8.77
N LEU A 416 17.67 20.17 8.08
CA LEU A 416 16.60 21.03 7.57
C LEU A 416 15.88 21.75 8.71
N ASN A 417 15.55 21.03 9.79
CA ASN A 417 15.00 21.64 11.00
C ASN A 417 15.56 20.97 12.28
N PRO A 418 16.74 21.40 12.76
CA PRO A 418 17.46 20.73 13.85
C PRO A 418 16.63 20.58 15.12
N GLY A 419 16.63 19.38 15.70
CA GLY A 419 15.84 19.04 16.90
C GLY A 419 14.42 18.54 16.61
N ILE A 420 14.00 18.48 15.34
CA ILE A 420 12.75 17.82 14.91
C ILE A 420 13.10 16.60 14.05
N GLN A 421 12.51 15.45 14.34
CA GLN A 421 12.55 14.29 13.45
C GLN A 421 11.51 14.48 12.34
N ILE A 422 11.93 14.32 11.08
CA ILE A 422 11.11 14.48 9.87
C ILE A 422 10.99 13.11 9.18
N GLY A 423 9.79 12.78 8.69
CA GLY A 423 9.54 11.53 7.96
C GLY A 423 9.98 11.58 6.49
N GLN A 424 10.45 10.46 5.96
CA GLN A 424 10.89 10.34 4.56
C GLN A 424 9.74 9.98 3.62
N TYR A 425 8.73 9.26 4.13
CA TYR A 425 7.49 8.98 3.38
C TYR A 425 6.57 10.22 3.27
N ASP A 426 6.74 11.23 4.13
CA ASP A 426 6.07 12.52 4.04
C ASP A 426 6.87 13.56 4.84
N GLY A 427 7.63 14.43 4.15
CA GLY A 427 8.50 15.42 4.79
C GLY A 427 7.81 16.50 5.63
N ARG A 428 6.47 16.48 5.71
CA ARG A 428 5.67 17.28 6.67
C ARG A 428 5.45 16.55 7.99
N ALA A 429 5.42 15.21 7.95
CA ALA A 429 5.24 14.38 9.12
C ALA A 429 6.46 14.54 10.04
N ASN A 430 6.17 14.79 11.32
CA ASN A 430 7.20 15.14 12.28
C ASN A 430 6.94 14.58 13.67
N TYR A 431 8.02 14.45 14.43
CA TYR A 431 8.00 14.03 15.83
C TYR A 431 9.02 14.84 16.65
N THR A 432 8.62 15.22 17.86
CA THR A 432 9.37 16.12 18.78
C THR A 432 9.61 15.50 20.15
N GLY A 433 9.52 14.16 20.25
CA GLY A 433 9.59 13.43 21.51
C GLY A 433 10.94 13.53 22.22
N GLN A 434 10.91 13.36 23.55
CA GLN A 434 12.02 13.55 24.49
C GLN A 434 13.14 12.48 24.40
N GLY A 435 13.32 11.80 23.26
CA GLY A 435 14.46 10.92 23.02
C GLY A 435 14.17 9.64 22.23
N ILE A 436 14.46 9.69 20.92
CA ILE A 436 15.11 8.60 20.17
C ILE A 436 16.32 9.24 19.44
N ALA A 437 17.19 8.45 18.82
CA ALA A 437 18.40 8.91 18.12
C ALA A 437 18.17 10.13 17.18
N PRO A 438 19.21 10.96 16.95
CA PRO A 438 19.08 12.16 16.11
C PRO A 438 18.79 11.86 14.62
N PHE A 439 18.88 10.61 14.18
CA PHE A 439 18.57 10.17 12.82
C PHE A 439 17.65 8.95 12.82
N ILE A 440 17.00 8.73 11.68
CA ILE A 440 16.03 7.66 11.43
C ILE A 440 16.52 6.80 10.27
N LEU A 441 16.34 5.48 10.40
CA LEU A 441 16.41 4.51 9.31
C LEU A 441 14.97 4.02 9.08
N PRO A 442 14.25 4.41 8.01
CA PRO A 442 12.80 4.18 7.90
C PRO A 442 12.38 2.71 8.05
N ASN A 443 13.21 1.79 7.55
CA ASN A 443 12.99 0.35 7.59
C ASN A 443 13.46 -0.28 8.94
N SER A 444 13.67 0.52 9.99
CA SER A 444 14.17 0.07 11.29
C SER A 444 13.09 0.20 12.37
N GLY A 445 12.06 -0.66 12.27
CA GLY A 445 11.01 -0.77 13.28
C GLY A 445 10.03 0.41 13.31
N SER A 446 9.63 0.92 12.13
CA SER A 446 8.54 1.90 11.96
C SER A 446 8.72 3.22 12.74
N ASN A 447 9.98 3.63 12.93
CA ASN A 447 10.37 4.84 13.67
C ASN A 447 10.23 6.15 12.87
N ASP A 448 9.94 6.07 11.56
CA ASP A 448 9.62 7.23 10.72
C ASP A 448 8.32 7.93 11.19
N PRO A 449 8.29 9.26 11.39
CA PRO A 449 7.07 10.01 11.73
C PRO A 449 5.87 9.71 10.85
N SER A 450 6.05 9.51 9.55
CA SER A 450 4.96 9.25 8.61
C SER A 450 4.22 7.93 8.88
N ILE A 451 4.91 6.96 9.51
CA ILE A 451 4.36 5.66 9.89
C ILE A 451 3.93 5.69 11.37
N SER A 452 4.82 6.11 12.27
CA SER A 452 4.58 6.14 13.72
C SER A 452 3.44 7.08 14.14
N ASN A 453 3.20 8.18 13.43
CA ASN A 453 2.08 9.10 13.70
C ASN A 453 0.69 8.51 13.38
N ILE A 454 0.61 7.35 12.73
CA ILE A 454 -0.66 6.68 12.34
C ILE A 454 -0.75 5.19 12.71
N GLY A 455 0.37 4.50 12.98
CA GLY A 455 0.40 3.05 13.14
C GLY A 455 -0.57 2.52 14.21
N GLY A 456 -0.52 3.08 15.43
CA GLY A 456 -1.42 2.68 16.52
C GLY A 456 -2.92 2.86 16.21
N ALA A 457 -3.27 3.79 15.31
CA ALA A 457 -4.64 3.97 14.85
C ALA A 457 -5.04 2.90 13.83
N TYR A 458 -4.17 2.58 12.88
CA TYR A 458 -4.36 1.46 11.94
C TYR A 458 -4.50 0.12 12.66
N THR A 459 -3.57 -0.23 13.57
CA THR A 459 -3.60 -1.52 14.29
C THR A 459 -4.90 -1.71 15.07
N VAL A 460 -5.36 -0.70 15.80
CA VAL A 460 -6.58 -0.80 16.63
C VAL A 460 -7.85 -0.74 15.78
N LEU A 461 -7.93 0.17 14.79
CA LEU A 461 -9.13 0.26 13.95
C LEU A 461 -9.30 -0.96 13.04
N TRP A 462 -8.22 -1.52 12.50
CA TRP A 462 -8.29 -2.74 11.69
C TRP A 462 -8.86 -3.91 12.49
N ASN A 463 -8.27 -4.22 13.65
CA ASN A 463 -8.73 -5.31 14.50
C ASN A 463 -10.18 -5.08 14.98
N SER A 464 -10.53 -3.84 15.34
CA SER A 464 -11.91 -3.50 15.74
C SER A 464 -12.90 -3.66 14.59
N TYR A 465 -12.61 -3.10 13.42
CA TYR A 465 -13.46 -3.11 12.24
C TYR A 465 -13.69 -4.52 11.70
N LEU A 466 -12.62 -5.31 11.60
CA LEU A 466 -12.66 -6.68 11.10
C LEU A 466 -13.56 -7.57 11.97
N ASN A 467 -13.39 -7.52 13.29
CA ASN A 467 -14.18 -8.31 14.23
C ASN A 467 -15.63 -7.81 14.38
N THR A 468 -15.86 -6.48 14.39
CA THR A 468 -17.19 -5.93 14.75
C THR A 468 -18.11 -5.64 13.55
N GLN A 469 -17.57 -5.14 12.43
CA GLN A 469 -18.36 -4.75 11.25
C GLN A 469 -18.24 -5.74 10.10
N LEU A 470 -17.05 -6.28 9.84
CA LEU A 470 -16.85 -7.35 8.85
C LEU A 470 -17.12 -8.75 9.42
N LYS A 471 -17.25 -8.87 10.75
CA LYS A 471 -17.58 -10.10 11.50
C LYS A 471 -16.67 -11.30 11.17
N TYR A 472 -15.39 -10.99 10.91
CA TYR A 472 -14.32 -11.96 10.75
C TYR A 472 -13.42 -11.92 11.98
N THR A 473 -13.14 -13.08 12.58
CA THR A 473 -12.25 -13.23 13.74
C THR A 473 -11.22 -14.31 13.42
N SER A 474 -9.93 -14.05 13.60
CA SER A 474 -8.87 -15.05 13.47
C SER A 474 -8.23 -15.37 14.82
N THR A 475 -7.72 -16.60 14.98
CA THR A 475 -6.81 -16.98 16.08
C THR A 475 -5.38 -16.49 15.84
N SER A 476 -5.03 -16.12 14.60
CA SER A 476 -3.72 -15.57 14.23
C SER A 476 -3.62 -14.08 14.55
N SER A 477 -2.39 -13.58 14.74
CA SER A 477 -2.13 -12.14 14.69
C SER A 477 -2.09 -11.66 13.24
N PHE A 478 -2.66 -10.50 12.96
CA PHE A 478 -2.54 -9.85 11.65
C PHE A 478 -1.15 -9.25 11.47
N VAL A 479 -0.55 -9.42 10.30
CA VAL A 479 0.77 -8.84 9.97
C VAL A 479 0.59 -7.73 8.93
N ASP A 480 0.65 -6.48 9.38
CA ASP A 480 0.50 -5.31 8.51
C ASP A 480 1.74 -5.05 7.63
N LEU A 481 2.93 -5.22 8.21
CA LEU A 481 4.25 -5.19 7.56
C LEU A 481 5.08 -6.42 7.96
N ASN A 482 5.80 -7.03 7.00
CA ASN A 482 6.68 -8.17 7.25
C ASN A 482 8.10 -7.96 6.70
N ASP A 483 9.01 -7.51 7.57
CA ASP A 483 10.43 -7.34 7.25
C ASP A 483 11.10 -8.64 6.74
N ALA A 484 10.61 -9.82 7.12
CA ALA A 484 11.19 -11.08 6.66
C ALA A 484 10.96 -11.31 5.15
N VAL A 485 9.86 -10.78 4.60
CA VAL A 485 9.58 -10.76 3.15
C VAL A 485 10.63 -9.90 2.45
N PHE A 486 10.75 -8.64 2.86
CA PHE A 486 11.72 -7.68 2.29
C PHE A 486 13.15 -8.22 2.33
N ASN A 487 13.60 -8.72 3.48
CA ASN A 487 14.96 -9.26 3.68
C ASN A 487 15.23 -10.59 2.95
N ASN A 488 14.23 -11.21 2.32
CA ASN A 488 14.38 -12.46 1.56
C ASN A 488 13.94 -12.34 0.09
N TRP A 489 13.52 -11.15 -0.35
CA TRP A 489 12.90 -10.95 -1.66
C TRP A 489 13.87 -11.22 -2.81
N ASP A 490 13.46 -12.08 -3.73
CA ASP A 490 14.16 -12.27 -4.99
C ASP A 490 13.79 -11.15 -5.96
N PHE A 491 14.66 -10.15 -6.07
CA PHE A 491 14.50 -9.05 -7.03
C PHE A 491 14.86 -9.44 -8.47
N SER A 492 15.30 -10.67 -8.76
CA SER A 492 15.56 -11.10 -10.13
C SER A 492 14.26 -11.18 -10.95
N HIS A 493 14.38 -10.87 -12.23
CA HIS A 493 13.29 -10.68 -13.19
C HIS A 493 13.89 -10.57 -14.59
N ILE A 494 13.15 -11.01 -15.61
CA ILE A 494 13.49 -10.81 -17.03
C ILE A 494 12.26 -10.17 -17.67
N ASP A 495 12.44 -8.97 -18.24
CA ASP A 495 11.31 -8.25 -18.82
C ASP A 495 10.80 -8.92 -20.12
N PRO A 496 9.58 -8.60 -20.60
CA PRO A 496 9.01 -9.23 -21.80
C PRO A 496 9.79 -9.03 -23.11
N THR A 497 10.85 -8.22 -23.12
CA THR A 497 11.78 -8.11 -24.27
C THR A 497 12.92 -9.14 -24.21
N GLY A 498 12.97 -9.95 -23.15
CA GLY A 498 14.04 -10.89 -22.85
C GLY A 498 15.23 -10.23 -22.15
N ALA A 499 15.11 -8.98 -21.70
CA ALA A 499 16.20 -8.28 -21.04
C ALA A 499 16.21 -8.61 -19.54
N ASN A 500 17.30 -9.20 -19.06
CA ASN A 500 17.55 -9.37 -17.63
C ASN A 500 17.82 -8.01 -16.99
N LYS A 501 16.76 -7.40 -16.46
CA LYS A 501 16.76 -6.16 -15.68
C LYS A 501 16.20 -6.41 -14.28
N GLY A 502 16.59 -7.53 -13.70
CA GLY A 502 16.32 -7.86 -12.30
C GLY A 502 17.51 -7.55 -11.39
N GLY A 503 17.27 -7.64 -10.09
CA GLY A 503 18.26 -7.45 -9.01
C GLY A 503 17.93 -6.27 -8.10
N GLY A 504 18.40 -6.32 -6.85
CA GLY A 504 17.94 -5.41 -5.78
C GLY A 504 18.16 -3.91 -6.04
N ASN A 505 19.10 -3.56 -6.92
CA ASN A 505 19.38 -2.18 -7.34
C ASN A 505 19.21 -1.96 -8.85
N THR A 506 18.55 -2.90 -9.54
CA THR A 506 18.50 -2.99 -11.01
C THR A 506 17.13 -3.36 -11.57
N LEU A 507 16.16 -3.70 -10.72
CA LEU A 507 14.78 -4.01 -11.11
C LEU A 507 14.16 -2.88 -11.95
N TYR A 508 13.80 -3.18 -13.20
CA TYR A 508 13.14 -2.26 -14.12
C TYR A 508 11.86 -2.89 -14.67
N THR A 509 10.70 -2.37 -14.25
CA THR A 509 9.37 -2.92 -14.62
C THR A 509 8.56 -1.97 -15.51
N ALA A 510 9.10 -0.80 -15.86
CA ALA A 510 8.51 0.04 -16.91
C ALA A 510 8.58 -0.64 -18.30
N GLY A 511 9.38 -1.69 -18.45
CA GLY A 511 9.42 -2.57 -19.63
C GLY A 511 8.11 -3.35 -19.79
N ASP A 512 7.67 -4.06 -18.75
CA ASP A 512 6.42 -4.82 -18.70
C ASP A 512 5.21 -3.94 -19.00
N LEU A 513 5.17 -2.75 -18.39
CA LEU A 513 4.10 -1.78 -18.61
C LEU A 513 4.07 -1.29 -20.06
N ALA A 514 5.24 -0.99 -20.65
CA ALA A 514 5.34 -0.63 -22.06
C ALA A 514 4.90 -1.79 -22.97
N SER A 515 5.31 -3.03 -22.68
CA SER A 515 4.95 -4.21 -23.44
C SER A 515 3.44 -4.45 -23.42
N THR A 516 2.81 -4.44 -22.23
CA THR A 516 1.36 -4.61 -22.09
C THR A 516 0.59 -3.47 -22.77
N MET A 517 1.01 -2.22 -22.60
CA MET A 517 0.40 -1.07 -23.30
C MET A 517 0.61 -1.08 -24.83
N SER A 518 1.61 -1.81 -25.34
CA SER A 518 1.82 -1.96 -26.79
C SER A 518 0.85 -2.97 -27.42
N LEU A 519 0.53 -4.05 -26.70
CA LEU A 519 -0.42 -5.09 -27.13
C LEU A 519 -1.88 -4.66 -26.88
N ASN A 520 -2.13 -3.93 -25.80
CA ASN A 520 -3.40 -3.33 -25.46
C ASN A 520 -3.31 -1.78 -25.54
N PRO A 521 -3.39 -1.19 -26.75
CA PRO A 521 -3.28 0.26 -26.97
C PRO A 521 -4.48 1.07 -26.48
N ASP A 522 -5.41 0.46 -25.74
CA ASP A 522 -6.51 1.13 -25.03
C ASP A 522 -6.38 1.08 -23.50
N LEU A 523 -5.46 0.28 -22.96
CA LEU A 523 -5.10 0.26 -21.54
C LEU A 523 -4.69 1.66 -21.08
N LYS A 524 -5.42 2.21 -20.11
CA LYS A 524 -5.10 3.52 -19.49
C LYS A 524 -4.25 3.36 -18.24
N VAL A 525 -3.38 4.32 -17.99
CA VAL A 525 -2.54 4.36 -16.77
C VAL A 525 -2.70 5.72 -16.11
N LEU A 526 -3.00 5.71 -14.81
CA LEU A 526 -2.95 6.89 -13.94
C LEU A 526 -1.80 6.71 -12.95
N GLN A 527 -0.73 7.48 -13.11
CA GLN A 527 0.25 7.65 -12.06
C GLN A 527 -0.19 8.79 -11.12
N ALA A 528 0.03 8.60 -9.82
CA ALA A 528 -0.27 9.55 -8.77
C ALA A 528 0.89 9.58 -7.76
N SER A 529 1.49 10.73 -7.45
CA SER A 529 2.56 10.81 -6.43
C SER A 529 2.44 12.03 -5.52
N GLY A 530 3.05 11.94 -4.34
CA GLY A 530 3.13 13.05 -3.40
C GLY A 530 4.35 13.94 -3.65
N TYR A 531 4.19 15.27 -3.57
CA TYR A 531 5.32 16.21 -3.60
C TYR A 531 6.30 16.04 -2.42
N PHE A 532 5.85 15.47 -1.29
CA PHE A 532 6.62 15.33 -0.05
C PHE A 532 7.15 13.91 0.19
N ASP A 533 7.15 13.05 -0.84
CA ASP A 533 7.56 11.65 -0.75
C ASP A 533 9.02 11.44 -1.20
N ALA A 534 9.95 11.35 -0.25
CA ALA A 534 11.36 11.08 -0.53
C ALA A 534 11.69 9.59 -0.68
N VAL A 535 10.72 8.69 -0.42
CA VAL A 535 10.87 7.24 -0.66
C VAL A 535 10.56 6.90 -2.11
N THR A 536 9.56 7.55 -2.71
CA THR A 536 9.29 7.45 -4.17
C THR A 536 9.16 8.85 -4.81
N PRO A 537 10.28 9.55 -5.07
CA PRO A 537 10.27 10.92 -5.56
C PRO A 537 9.44 11.09 -6.84
N PHE A 538 8.46 12.00 -6.79
CA PHE A 538 7.48 12.15 -7.86
C PHE A 538 8.14 12.47 -9.21
N HIS A 539 9.15 13.34 -9.23
CA HIS A 539 9.85 13.72 -10.45
C HIS A 539 10.75 12.59 -10.99
N GLN A 540 11.29 11.71 -10.13
CA GLN A 540 11.94 10.49 -10.63
C GLN A 540 10.94 9.56 -11.33
N THR A 541 9.70 9.49 -10.83
CA THR A 541 8.62 8.75 -11.50
C THR A 541 8.31 9.36 -12.88
N GLU A 542 8.21 10.69 -12.96
CA GLU A 542 8.02 11.42 -14.22
C GLU A 542 9.14 11.10 -15.23
N LEU A 543 10.40 11.13 -14.81
CA LEU A 543 11.56 10.84 -15.65
C LEU A 543 11.57 9.39 -16.16
N THR A 544 11.32 8.40 -15.28
CA THR A 544 11.25 6.99 -15.67
C THR A 544 10.09 6.72 -16.65
N LEU A 545 8.92 7.35 -16.47
CA LEU A 545 7.80 7.23 -17.40
C LEU A 545 8.03 7.98 -18.74
N ALA A 546 8.72 9.13 -18.70
CA ALA A 546 9.15 9.82 -19.92
C ALA A 546 10.10 8.93 -20.76
N GLN A 547 11.00 8.20 -20.10
CA GLN A 547 11.95 7.27 -20.73
C GLN A 547 11.37 5.88 -21.07
N MET A 548 10.16 5.55 -20.58
CA MET A 548 9.50 4.26 -20.83
C MET A 548 9.41 3.95 -22.35
N PRO A 549 9.84 2.75 -22.82
CA PRO A 549 10.02 2.40 -24.24
C PRO A 549 8.69 2.05 -24.96
N LEU A 550 7.69 2.91 -24.81
CA LEU A 550 6.38 2.83 -25.44
C LEU A 550 6.27 3.89 -26.55
N ASP A 551 5.52 3.57 -27.61
CA ASP A 551 5.18 4.51 -28.68
C ASP A 551 4.67 5.86 -28.11
N PRO A 552 5.22 7.01 -28.55
CA PRO A 552 4.85 8.32 -28.02
C PRO A 552 3.35 8.65 -28.15
N THR A 553 2.68 8.15 -29.19
CA THR A 553 1.24 8.35 -29.43
C THR A 553 0.41 7.54 -28.43
N ILE A 554 0.75 6.27 -28.20
CA ILE A 554 0.09 5.45 -27.17
C ILE A 554 0.34 6.08 -25.80
N LYS A 555 1.59 6.44 -25.49
CA LYS A 555 1.96 7.07 -24.22
C LYS A 555 1.18 8.36 -23.96
N ALA A 556 1.13 9.29 -24.93
CA ALA A 556 0.38 10.54 -24.81
C ALA A 556 -1.16 10.35 -24.78
N LYS A 557 -1.70 9.30 -25.41
CA LYS A 557 -3.13 8.96 -25.38
C LYS A 557 -3.55 8.31 -24.06
N ASN A 558 -2.68 7.53 -23.42
CA ASN A 558 -3.06 6.57 -22.39
C ASN A 558 -2.46 6.80 -21.00
N LEU A 559 -1.33 7.50 -20.87
CA LEU A 559 -0.70 7.78 -19.57
C LEU A 559 -1.12 9.17 -19.05
N THR A 560 -1.69 9.19 -17.85
CA THR A 560 -1.96 10.41 -17.07
C THR A 560 -1.03 10.45 -15.86
N ILE A 561 -0.36 11.58 -15.66
CA ILE A 561 0.54 11.84 -14.52
C ILE A 561 -0.14 12.88 -13.62
N LYS A 562 -0.15 12.65 -12.30
CA LYS A 562 -0.72 13.56 -11.30
C LYS A 562 0.16 13.62 -10.05
N ASN A 563 0.38 14.84 -9.56
CA ASN A 563 1.10 15.08 -8.31
C ASN A 563 0.21 15.85 -7.33
N TYR A 564 0.39 15.62 -6.04
CA TYR A 564 -0.49 16.13 -4.98
C TYR A 564 0.31 16.76 -3.82
N PRO A 565 -0.26 17.72 -3.08
CA PRO A 565 0.33 18.29 -1.86
C PRO A 565 0.24 17.31 -0.67
N SER A 566 0.86 16.14 -0.84
CA SER A 566 0.95 15.06 0.15
C SER A 566 2.24 14.27 0.01
N GLY A 567 2.51 13.32 0.91
CA GLY A 567 3.56 12.32 0.77
C GLY A 567 3.06 11.00 0.18
N HIS A 568 3.77 9.92 0.46
CA HIS A 568 3.64 8.57 -0.09
C HIS A 568 2.22 7.99 0.03
N MET A 569 1.64 8.07 1.23
CA MET A 569 0.26 7.70 1.51
C MET A 569 -0.64 8.92 1.26
N ILE A 570 -0.83 9.27 -0.02
CA ILE A 570 -1.45 10.54 -0.47
C ILE A 570 -2.76 10.83 0.29
N TYR A 571 -3.55 9.78 0.53
CA TYR A 571 -4.86 9.78 1.16
C TYR A 571 -4.89 10.16 2.65
N LEU A 572 -3.76 10.20 3.35
CA LEU A 572 -3.68 10.70 4.74
C LEU A 572 -3.85 12.23 4.82
N ASN A 573 -3.74 12.96 3.70
CA ASN A 573 -4.16 14.35 3.59
C ASN A 573 -5.57 14.40 3.00
N ASP A 574 -6.55 14.88 3.78
CA ASP A 574 -7.97 14.88 3.39
C ASP A 574 -8.24 15.56 2.02
N ALA A 575 -7.65 16.73 1.78
CA ALA A 575 -7.83 17.44 0.51
C ALA A 575 -7.21 16.69 -0.68
N SER A 576 -6.02 16.10 -0.50
CA SER A 576 -5.35 15.30 -1.54
C SER A 576 -6.09 13.99 -1.81
N ARG A 577 -6.72 13.37 -0.81
CA ARG A 577 -7.59 12.19 -1.01
C ARG A 577 -8.79 12.53 -1.87
N THR A 578 -9.51 13.62 -1.56
CA THR A 578 -10.68 14.06 -2.33
C THR A 578 -10.29 14.45 -3.76
N ALA A 579 -9.13 15.10 -3.94
CA ALA A 579 -8.60 15.42 -5.27
C ALA A 579 -8.27 14.14 -6.08
N LEU A 580 -7.51 13.20 -5.50
CA LEU A 580 -7.17 11.92 -6.12
C LEU A 580 -8.42 11.07 -6.40
N LYS A 581 -9.44 11.11 -5.54
CA LYS A 581 -10.76 10.52 -5.80
C LYS A 581 -11.46 11.19 -7.00
N GLY A 582 -11.37 12.51 -7.16
CA GLY A 582 -11.91 13.22 -8.32
C GLY A 582 -11.24 12.80 -9.63
N ASP A 583 -9.91 12.65 -9.61
CA ASP A 583 -9.15 12.15 -10.75
C ASP A 583 -9.40 10.67 -11.04
N LEU A 584 -9.53 9.83 -10.01
CA LEU A 584 -9.94 8.43 -10.16
C LEU A 584 -11.34 8.31 -10.74
N ALA A 585 -12.32 9.10 -10.25
CA ALA A 585 -13.66 9.09 -10.83
C ALA A 585 -13.63 9.45 -12.32
N SER A 586 -12.86 10.49 -12.68
CA SER A 586 -12.67 10.92 -14.08
C SER A 586 -11.96 9.86 -14.94
N PHE A 587 -10.95 9.18 -14.41
CA PHE A 587 -10.23 8.09 -15.07
C PHE A 587 -11.14 6.89 -15.35
N TYR A 588 -11.91 6.44 -14.35
CA TYR A 588 -12.86 5.35 -14.50
C TYR A 588 -14.00 5.73 -15.45
N ASP A 589 -14.60 6.92 -15.31
CA ASP A 589 -15.68 7.38 -16.19
C ASP A 589 -15.20 7.52 -17.65
N GLY A 590 -13.97 8.00 -17.87
CA GLY A 590 -13.34 8.09 -19.20
C GLY A 590 -13.11 6.72 -19.85
N VAL A 591 -12.50 5.78 -19.12
CA VAL A 591 -12.31 4.39 -19.58
C VAL A 591 -13.66 3.72 -19.88
N MET A 592 -14.65 3.94 -19.02
CA MET A 592 -15.94 3.28 -19.14
C MET A 592 -16.85 3.89 -20.21
N ALA A 593 -16.62 5.14 -20.63
CA ALA A 593 -17.37 5.79 -21.70
C ALA A 593 -17.00 5.25 -23.10
N ASP A 594 -15.74 4.89 -23.36
CA ASP A 594 -15.29 4.34 -24.65
C ASP A 594 -15.72 2.87 -24.81
N ARG A 595 -17.02 2.67 -25.10
CA ARG A 595 -17.59 1.34 -25.37
C ARG A 595 -16.89 0.60 -26.53
N PRO A 596 -16.42 1.26 -27.61
CA PRO A 596 -15.54 0.64 -28.59
C PRO A 596 -14.23 0.08 -27.98
N ALA A 597 -13.51 0.85 -27.16
CA ALA A 597 -12.31 0.37 -26.47
C ALA A 597 -12.59 -0.82 -25.56
N LEU A 598 -13.63 -0.74 -24.70
CA LEU A 598 -14.03 -1.86 -23.85
C LEU A 598 -14.24 -3.15 -24.65
N LYS A 599 -14.84 -3.06 -25.86
CA LYS A 599 -15.02 -4.21 -26.76
C LYS A 599 -13.73 -4.70 -27.40
N ARG A 600 -12.77 -3.82 -27.70
CA ARG A 600 -11.43 -4.22 -28.20
C ARG A 600 -10.64 -4.95 -27.11
N VAL A 601 -10.62 -4.42 -25.89
CA VAL A 601 -10.00 -5.07 -24.72
C VAL A 601 -10.65 -6.43 -24.42
N GLN A 602 -11.99 -6.53 -24.42
CA GLN A 602 -12.70 -7.82 -24.32
C GLN A 602 -12.47 -8.76 -25.51
N GLY A 603 -12.02 -8.23 -26.66
CA GLY A 603 -11.64 -8.99 -27.84
C GLY A 603 -10.25 -9.62 -27.72
N LEU A 604 -9.29 -8.92 -27.10
CA LEU A 604 -7.94 -9.42 -26.82
C LEU A 604 -7.94 -10.63 -25.86
N GLN A 605 -8.91 -10.70 -24.93
CA GLN A 605 -9.14 -11.90 -24.07
C GLN A 605 -9.56 -13.16 -24.85
N ARG A 606 -9.71 -13.12 -26.17
CA ARG A 606 -10.03 -14.27 -27.01
C ARG A 606 -8.74 -14.81 -27.62
N LEU A 607 -8.43 -16.07 -27.34
CA LEU A 607 -7.34 -16.78 -28.01
C LEU A 607 -7.49 -16.65 -29.55
N PRO A 608 -6.39 -16.42 -30.29
CA PRO A 608 -6.43 -16.36 -31.75
C PRO A 608 -7.04 -17.64 -32.36
N GLU A 609 -7.96 -17.47 -33.31
CA GLU A 609 -8.59 -18.60 -34.01
C GLU A 609 -7.53 -19.42 -34.76
N GLY A 610 -7.21 -20.60 -34.21
CA GLY A 610 -6.25 -21.55 -34.79
C GLY A 610 -5.32 -22.21 -33.77
N VAL A 611 -5.07 -21.58 -32.61
CA VAL A 611 -4.19 -22.15 -31.58
C VAL A 611 -4.93 -23.24 -30.79
N LYS A 612 -4.66 -24.51 -31.14
CA LYS A 612 -5.02 -25.66 -30.29
C LYS A 612 -3.94 -25.87 -29.23
N LYS A 613 -4.37 -26.24 -28.02
CA LYS A 613 -3.52 -26.82 -26.98
C LYS A 613 -3.12 -28.26 -27.33
#